data_AF-A0A971IFT5-F1
#
_entry.id   AF-A0A971IFT5-F1
#
_cell.length_a   1.000
_cell.length_b   1.000
_cell.length_c   1.000
_cell.angle_alpha   90.00
_cell.angle_beta   90.00
_cell.angle_gamma   90.00
#
_symmetry.space_group_name_H-M   'P 1'
#
loop_
_entity.id
_entity.type
_entity.pdbx_description
1 polymer ?
#
loop_
_entity_poly.entity_id
_entity_poly.type
_entity_poly.pdbx_seq_one_letter_code
_entity_poly.pdbx_strand_id
1 'polypeptide(L)'
;MVAQREESKDQVLALQAQLESAAGGLKDEIARLEAAAAKRAEEAAARALAEQQSAAASAHASSGSADRPAESGSSAGSGGGTVVDPGGSGHSAVVAIAQRYLGVPYVYGGASPSGFDCSGLAMY
;
A
#
# COMPACT_ATOMS: atom_id res chain seq x y z
N MET A 1 28.68 53.36 3.61
CA MET A 1 27.37 52.89 4.11
C MET A 1 26.30 52.82 3.02
N VAL A 2 26.17 53.78 2.10
CA VAL A 2 25.13 53.73 1.05
C VAL A 2 25.36 52.58 0.04
N ALA A 3 26.60 52.39 -0.43
CA ALA A 3 26.94 51.30 -1.37
C ALA A 3 26.63 49.90 -0.83
N GLN A 4 26.95 49.62 0.44
CA GLN A 4 26.62 48.35 1.10
C GLN A 4 25.11 48.11 1.22
N ARG A 5 24.30 49.18 1.38
CA ARG A 5 22.84 49.04 1.42
C ARG A 5 22.24 48.71 0.06
N GLU A 6 22.78 49.27 -1.02
CA GLU A 6 22.34 48.95 -2.38
C GLU A 6 22.71 47.50 -2.74
N GLU A 7 23.94 47.08 -2.46
CA GLU A 7 24.38 45.70 -2.69
C GLU A 7 23.57 44.67 -1.86
N SER A 8 23.22 45.02 -0.61
CA SER A 8 22.34 44.19 0.22
C SER A 8 20.92 44.10 -0.33
N LYS A 9 20.39 45.18 -0.95
CA LYS A 9 19.07 45.16 -1.58
C LYS A 9 19.07 44.29 -2.84
N ASP A 10 20.10 44.40 -3.67
CA ASP A 10 20.25 43.58 -4.87
C ASP A 10 20.34 42.09 -4.52
N GLN A 11 21.07 41.75 -3.45
CA GLN A 11 21.12 40.39 -2.92
C GLN A 11 19.75 39.89 -2.45
N VAL A 12 18.97 40.71 -1.74
CA VAL A 12 17.63 40.34 -1.27
C VAL A 12 16.67 40.12 -2.44
N LEU A 13 16.71 40.97 -3.48
CA LEU A 13 15.87 40.82 -4.67
C LEU A 13 16.24 39.56 -5.47
N ALA A 14 17.53 39.27 -5.60
CA ALA A 14 18.00 38.05 -6.24
C ALA A 14 17.57 36.80 -5.46
N LEU A 15 17.63 36.85 -4.12
CA LEU A 15 17.18 35.76 -3.26
C LEU A 15 15.67 35.53 -3.38
N GLN A 16 14.89 36.61 -3.44
CA GLN A 16 13.45 36.54 -3.60
C GLN A 16 13.05 35.92 -4.95
N ALA A 17 13.73 36.31 -6.04
CA ALA A 17 13.52 35.71 -7.36
C ALA A 17 13.89 34.22 -7.40
N GLN A 18 14.95 33.82 -6.70
CA GLN A 18 15.32 32.40 -6.56
C GLN A 18 14.26 31.61 -5.78
N LEU A 19 13.71 32.17 -4.70
CA LEU A 19 12.65 31.52 -3.93
C LEU A 19 11.35 31.37 -4.72
N GLU A 20 10.97 32.38 -5.52
CA GLU A 20 9.78 32.32 -6.38
C GLU A 20 9.92 31.24 -7.47
N SER A 21 11.10 31.15 -8.10
CA SER A 21 11.42 30.10 -9.08
C SER A 21 11.41 28.70 -8.45
N ALA A 22 12.04 28.55 -7.28
CA ALA A 22 12.05 27.27 -6.54
C ALA A 22 10.63 26.87 -6.11
N ALA A 23 9.83 27.81 -5.61
CA ALA A 23 8.44 27.54 -5.23
C ALA A 23 7.57 27.17 -6.44
N GLY A 24 7.82 27.76 -7.61
CA GLY A 24 7.18 27.36 -8.86
C GLY A 24 7.52 25.92 -9.25
N GLY A 25 8.81 25.59 -9.27
CA GLY A 25 9.27 24.24 -9.61
C GLY A 25 8.76 23.15 -8.66
N LEU A 26 8.70 23.44 -7.35
CA LEU A 26 8.14 22.51 -6.37
C LEU A 26 6.64 22.27 -6.58
N LYS A 27 5.87 23.31 -6.93
CA LYS A 27 4.42 23.16 -7.23
C LYS A 27 4.20 22.29 -8.46
N ASP A 28 5.00 22.48 -9.52
CA ASP A 28 4.91 21.68 -10.74
C ASP A 28 5.26 20.20 -10.47
N GLU A 29 6.27 19.95 -9.64
CA GLU A 29 6.65 18.58 -9.26
C GLU A 29 5.58 17.90 -8.42
N ILE A 30 4.96 18.61 -7.47
CA ILE A 30 3.83 18.10 -6.69
C ILE A 30 2.68 17.71 -7.62
N ALA A 31 2.31 18.57 -8.57
CA ALA A 31 1.23 18.29 -9.51
C ALA A 31 1.52 17.05 -10.38
N ARG A 32 2.78 16.86 -10.81
CA ARG A 32 3.21 15.66 -11.55
C ARG A 32 3.13 14.39 -10.70
N LEU A 33 3.56 14.47 -9.45
CA LEU A 33 3.52 13.34 -8.52
C LEU A 33 2.09 12.93 -8.19
N GLU A 34 1.20 13.90 -7.94
CA GLU A 34 -0.23 13.64 -7.70
C GLU A 34 -0.91 13.02 -8.92
N ALA A 35 -0.64 13.53 -10.13
CA ALA A 35 -1.17 12.95 -11.37
C ALA A 35 -0.65 11.52 -11.61
N ALA A 36 0.63 11.26 -11.32
CA ALA A 36 1.22 9.93 -11.44
C ALA A 36 0.69 8.96 -10.38
N ALA A 37 0.42 9.44 -9.16
CA ALA A 37 -0.18 8.65 -8.09
C ALA A 37 -1.64 8.29 -8.42
N ALA A 38 -2.43 9.24 -8.93
CA ALA A 38 -3.81 9.00 -9.37
C ALA A 38 -3.86 7.92 -10.47
N LYS A 39 -3.01 8.04 -11.49
CA LYS A 39 -2.94 7.04 -12.57
C LYS A 39 -2.56 5.65 -12.06
N ARG A 40 -1.58 5.55 -11.16
CA ARG A 40 -1.19 4.25 -10.55
C ARG A 40 -2.30 3.68 -9.67
N ALA A 41 -3.06 4.51 -8.96
CA ALA A 41 -4.18 4.06 -8.14
C ALA A 41 -5.33 3.49 -8.99
N GLU A 42 -5.65 4.12 -10.12
CA GLU A 42 -6.65 3.59 -11.07
C GLU A 42 -6.21 2.24 -11.67
N GLU A 43 -4.96 2.14 -12.12
CA GLU A 43 -4.42 0.89 -12.67
C GLU A 43 -4.37 -0.23 -11.61
N ALA A 44 -4.04 0.09 -10.37
CA ALA A 44 -4.06 -0.87 -9.26
C ALA A 44 -5.48 -1.32 -8.91
N ALA A 45 -6.46 -0.40 -8.88
CA ALA A 45 -7.87 -0.73 -8.63
C ALA A 45 -8.43 -1.64 -9.74
N ALA A 46 -8.10 -1.39 -11.00
CA ALA A 46 -8.49 -2.24 -12.12
C ALA A 46 -7.90 -3.66 -12.01
N ARG A 47 -6.63 -3.79 -11.61
CA ARG A 47 -5.98 -5.10 -11.39
C ARG A 47 -6.59 -5.84 -10.21
N ALA A 48 -6.90 -5.15 -9.11
CA ALA A 48 -7.51 -5.76 -7.93
C ALA A 48 -8.91 -6.32 -8.23
N LEU A 49 -9.74 -5.61 -9.01
CA LEU A 49 -11.04 -6.12 -9.44
C LEU A 49 -10.92 -7.37 -10.34
N ALA A 50 -9.95 -7.38 -11.26
CA ALA A 50 -9.69 -8.55 -12.11
C ALA A 50 -9.23 -9.77 -11.29
N GLU A 51 -8.41 -9.56 -10.26
CA GLU A 51 -7.94 -10.62 -9.36
C GLU A 51 -9.04 -11.13 -8.42
N GLN A 52 -9.93 -10.25 -7.93
CA GLN A 52 -11.12 -10.66 -7.18
C GLN A 52 -12.06 -11.53 -8.03
N GLN A 53 -12.25 -11.19 -9.31
CA GLN A 53 -13.08 -11.99 -10.22
C GLN A 53 -12.47 -13.37 -10.49
N SER A 54 -11.15 -13.49 -10.65
CA SER A 54 -10.48 -14.79 -10.85
C SER A 54 -10.45 -15.65 -9.58
N ALA A 55 -10.29 -15.04 -8.40
CA ALA A 55 -10.41 -15.72 -7.11
C ALA A 55 -11.85 -16.22 -6.84
N ALA A 56 -12.87 -15.42 -7.15
CA ALA A 56 -14.27 -15.84 -6.99
C ALA A 56 -14.65 -16.98 -7.95
N ALA A 57 -14.15 -16.95 -9.20
CA ALA A 57 -14.36 -18.02 -10.18
C ALA A 57 -13.71 -19.35 -9.77
N SER A 58 -12.51 -19.30 -9.20
CA SER A 58 -11.82 -20.51 -8.68
C SER A 58 -12.46 -21.06 -7.40
N ALA A 59 -13.07 -20.21 -6.57
CA ALA A 59 -13.87 -20.64 -5.43
C ALA A 59 -15.20 -21.33 -5.83
N HIS A 60 -15.85 -20.88 -6.92
CA HIS A 60 -17.05 -21.56 -7.43
C HIS A 60 -16.74 -22.92 -8.10
N ALA A 61 -15.58 -23.05 -8.74
CA ALA A 61 -15.14 -24.31 -9.34
C ALA A 61 -14.83 -25.41 -8.30
N SER A 62 -14.36 -25.04 -7.10
CA SER A 62 -14.10 -25.99 -6.01
C SER A 62 -15.37 -26.38 -5.23
N SER A 63 -16.41 -25.54 -5.21
CA SER A 63 -17.73 -25.89 -4.64
C SER A 63 -18.57 -26.83 -5.53
N GLY A 64 -18.24 -26.96 -6.82
CA GLY A 64 -18.93 -27.83 -7.76
C GLY A 64 -18.50 -29.31 -7.76
N SER A 65 -17.53 -29.69 -6.91
CA SER A 65 -17.04 -31.09 -6.79
C SER A 65 -17.54 -31.82 -5.53
N ALA A 66 -18.57 -31.29 -4.87
CA ALA A 66 -19.20 -31.90 -3.70
C ALA A 66 -20.41 -32.78 -4.08
N ASP A 67 -20.14 -33.87 -4.82
CA ASP A 67 -21.10 -34.98 -5.00
C ASP A 67 -20.37 -36.31 -4.75
N ARG A 68 -19.94 -36.52 -3.51
CA ARG A 68 -19.55 -37.84 -2.97
C ARG A 68 -19.93 -37.91 -1.48
N PRO A 69 -20.75 -38.89 -1.05
CA PRO A 69 -21.15 -39.01 0.34
C PRO A 69 -20.05 -39.70 1.16
N ALA A 70 -19.65 -39.11 2.28
CA ALA A 70 -18.96 -39.83 3.35
C ALA A 70 -19.19 -39.12 4.70
N GLU A 71 -20.04 -39.76 5.51
CA GLU A 71 -19.95 -39.96 6.96
C GLU A 71 -19.76 -38.74 7.89
N SER A 72 -20.88 -38.41 8.55
CA SER A 72 -21.04 -37.99 9.95
C SER A 72 -19.78 -37.74 10.78
N GLY A 73 -19.60 -36.47 11.18
CA GLY A 73 -18.77 -36.06 12.31
C GLY A 73 -19.07 -34.63 12.76
N SER A 74 -20.05 -34.46 13.66
CA SER A 74 -20.26 -33.20 14.37
C SER A 74 -19.18 -32.99 15.42
N SER A 75 -18.39 -31.93 15.30
CA SER A 75 -17.91 -31.16 16.46
C SER A 75 -17.42 -29.77 16.05
N ALA A 76 -17.98 -28.78 16.73
CA ALA A 76 -17.76 -27.35 16.67
C ALA A 76 -16.31 -26.85 16.44
N GLY A 77 -16.22 -25.83 15.57
CA GLY A 77 -15.50 -24.57 15.80
C GLY A 77 -14.03 -24.59 16.26
N SER A 78 -13.12 -24.31 15.33
CA SER A 78 -12.08 -23.28 15.47
C SER A 78 -11.31 -23.19 14.16
N GLY A 79 -11.38 -22.05 13.47
CA GLY A 79 -10.72 -21.80 12.19
C GLY A 79 -9.20 -21.72 12.35
N GLY A 80 -8.54 -22.86 12.45
CA GLY A 80 -7.09 -22.99 12.43
C GLY A 80 -6.62 -23.42 11.05
N GLY A 81 -6.51 -22.48 10.11
CA GLY A 81 -5.74 -22.69 8.89
C GLY A 81 -4.26 -22.74 9.27
N THR A 82 -3.67 -23.94 9.30
CA THR A 82 -2.23 -24.10 9.50
C THR A 82 -1.50 -23.51 8.29
N VAL A 83 -1.05 -22.26 8.43
CA VAL A 83 -0.12 -21.63 7.47
C VAL A 83 1.21 -22.37 7.60
N VAL A 84 1.53 -23.17 6.59
CA VAL A 84 2.80 -23.88 6.51
C VAL A 84 3.90 -22.84 6.28
N ASP A 85 4.86 -22.79 7.20
CA ASP A 85 6.05 -21.97 7.16
C ASP A 85 6.96 -22.42 6.00
N PRO A 86 7.16 -21.59 4.95
CA PRO A 86 7.99 -21.99 3.80
C PRO A 86 9.50 -21.91 4.08
N GLY A 87 9.92 -21.53 5.30
CA GLY A 87 11.30 -21.22 5.62
C GLY A 87 11.64 -21.53 7.07
N GLY A 88 11.95 -22.80 7.32
CA GLY A 88 12.04 -23.41 8.64
C GLY A 88 12.59 -22.53 9.76
N SER A 89 11.89 -22.56 10.90
CA SER A 89 12.30 -22.07 12.22
C SER A 89 12.88 -20.65 12.23
N GLY A 90 12.03 -19.62 12.37
CA GLY A 90 12.58 -18.28 12.65
C GLY A 90 11.67 -17.12 13.02
N HIS A 91 10.41 -17.02 12.55
CA HIS A 91 9.69 -15.75 12.66
C HIS A 91 8.20 -15.85 13.02
N SER A 92 7.83 -16.85 13.83
CA SER A 92 6.43 -17.06 14.27
C SER A 92 5.81 -15.80 14.91
N ALA A 93 6.61 -14.98 15.59
CA ALA A 93 6.16 -13.69 16.14
C ALA A 93 5.81 -12.67 15.04
N VAL A 94 6.60 -12.58 13.97
CA VAL A 94 6.35 -11.68 12.83
C VAL A 94 5.08 -12.12 12.11
N VAL A 95 4.94 -13.42 11.89
CA VAL A 95 3.73 -13.99 11.29
C VAL A 95 2.52 -13.74 12.19
N ALA A 96 2.63 -13.90 13.51
CA ALA A 96 1.56 -13.62 14.45
C ALA A 96 1.17 -12.13 14.51
N ILE A 97 2.10 -11.20 14.28
CA ILE A 97 1.81 -9.77 14.15
C ILE A 97 1.09 -9.50 12.84
N ALA A 98 1.59 -10.02 11.72
CA ALA A 98 0.94 -9.88 10.42
C ALA A 98 -0.49 -10.43 10.41
N GLN A 99 -0.72 -11.56 11.11
CA GLN A 99 -2.06 -12.15 11.27
C GLN A 99 -3.07 -11.22 11.97
N ARG A 100 -2.63 -10.27 12.81
CA ARG A 100 -3.54 -9.29 13.46
C ARG A 100 -4.16 -8.33 12.46
N TYR A 101 -3.53 -8.16 11.30
CA TYR A 101 -3.96 -7.24 10.26
C TYR A 101 -4.71 -7.94 9.12
N LEU A 102 -5.12 -9.21 9.31
CA LEU A 102 -6.02 -9.88 8.40
C LEU A 102 -7.36 -9.12 8.32
N GLY A 103 -7.78 -8.79 7.11
CA GLY A 103 -8.99 -7.98 6.86
C GLY A 103 -8.76 -6.47 6.81
N VAL A 104 -7.55 -5.98 7.09
CA VAL A 104 -7.19 -4.57 6.84
C VAL A 104 -7.22 -4.31 5.33
N PRO A 105 -7.89 -3.24 4.85
CA PRO A 105 -7.94 -2.93 3.43
C PRO A 105 -6.55 -2.70 2.82
N TYR A 106 -6.34 -3.19 1.60
CA TYR A 106 -5.14 -2.85 0.82
C TYR A 106 -5.20 -1.38 0.39
N VAL A 107 -4.15 -0.62 0.69
CA VAL A 107 -4.00 0.79 0.30
C VAL A 107 -2.63 0.94 -0.34
N TYR A 108 -2.59 1.30 -1.62
CA TYR A 108 -1.33 1.51 -2.33
C TYR A 108 -0.49 2.61 -1.64
N GLY A 109 0.77 2.31 -1.28
CA GLY A 109 1.62 3.19 -0.47
C GLY A 109 1.31 3.17 1.03
N GLY A 110 0.42 2.31 1.49
CA GLY A 110 -0.02 2.23 2.89
C GLY A 110 0.99 1.49 3.78
N ALA A 111 1.25 2.04 4.97
CA ALA A 111 2.14 1.45 5.97
C ALA A 111 1.62 1.68 7.39
N SER A 112 0.29 1.56 7.58
CA SER A 112 -0.35 1.80 8.87
C SER A 112 -1.45 0.77 9.17
N PRO A 113 -1.85 0.58 10.45
CA PRO A 113 -2.92 -0.35 10.82
C PRO A 113 -4.29 -0.11 10.15
N SER A 114 -4.51 1.06 9.54
CA SER A 114 -5.71 1.38 8.76
C SER A 114 -5.62 0.97 7.29
N GLY A 115 -4.43 0.63 6.78
CA GLY A 115 -4.21 0.24 5.39
C GLY A 115 -2.76 -0.04 5.05
N PHE A 116 -2.51 -1.18 4.43
CA PHE A 116 -1.17 -1.63 4.03
C PHE A 116 -1.07 -1.89 2.54
N ASP A 117 0.09 -1.61 1.95
CA ASP A 117 0.54 -2.28 0.74
C ASP A 117 1.48 -3.46 1.06
N CYS A 118 1.91 -4.19 0.03
CA CYS A 118 2.77 -5.37 0.21
C CYS A 118 4.13 -5.03 0.84
N SER A 119 4.71 -3.88 0.49
CA SER A 119 5.96 -3.40 1.08
C SER A 119 5.77 -2.80 2.47
N GLY A 120 4.65 -2.15 2.72
CA GLY A 120 4.31 -1.49 3.97
C GLY A 120 4.02 -2.49 5.07
N LEU A 121 3.32 -3.59 4.77
CA LEU A 121 3.13 -4.67 5.75
C LEU A 121 4.44 -5.41 6.07
N ALA A 122 5.33 -5.56 5.10
CA ALA A 122 6.63 -6.22 5.32
C ALA A 122 7.62 -5.34 6.09
N MET A 123 7.50 -4.01 5.98
CA MET A 123 8.33 -3.04 6.68
C MET A 123 7.87 -2.79 8.14
N TYR A 124 6.57 -2.82 8.38
CA TYR A 124 5.92 -2.43 9.63
C TYR A 124 6.13 -3.44 10.76
#